data_AF-A0A1H7W2N5-F1
#
_entry.id   AF-A0A1H7W2N5-F1
#
_cell.length_a   1.000
_cell.length_b   1.000
_cell.length_c   1.000
_cell.angle_alpha   90.00
_cell.angle_beta   90.00
_cell.angle_gamma   90.00
#
_symmetry.space_group_name_H-M   'P 1'
#
loop_
_entity.id
_entity.type
_entity.pdbx_description
1 polymer ?
#
loop_
_entity_poly.entity_id
_entity_poly.type
_entity_poly.pdbx_seq_one_letter_code
_entity_poly.pdbx_strand_id
1 'polypeptide(L)'
;MNDTGLGEPNVLDLEFRGLALLDSPWSVQFARGTRGRRALEVYNNGLLLDVMVETAFSSHVLRGARRGSRDGRHSVLAWGHVCADGSAPSLTLGRAATPLLGAITTPGGFWLALAEGDTDRVVAHAPDGTHARLRVRAGWSR
;
A
#
# COMPACT_ATOMS: atom_id res chain seq x y z
N MET A 1 -17.42 24.01 17.74
CA MET A 1 -17.58 22.71 17.07
C MET A 1 -16.37 22.58 16.16
N ASN A 2 -15.33 21.90 16.64
CA ASN A 2 -14.01 21.98 16.01
C ASN A 2 -13.99 21.16 14.73
N ASP A 3 -13.80 21.86 13.63
CA ASP A 3 -13.47 21.35 12.32
C ASP A 3 -12.03 20.83 12.38
N THR A 4 -11.85 19.55 12.73
CA THR A 4 -10.55 18.86 12.56
C THR A 4 -10.39 18.50 11.09
N GLY A 5 -10.09 19.52 10.29
CA GLY A 5 -9.39 19.40 9.02
C GLY A 5 -7.98 18.85 9.27
N LEU A 6 -7.88 17.58 9.65
CA LEU A 6 -6.67 16.82 9.38
C LEU A 6 -6.64 16.66 7.87
N GLY A 7 -5.80 17.45 7.20
CA GLY A 7 -5.62 17.40 5.75
C GLY A 7 -5.53 15.96 5.29
N GLU A 8 -6.18 15.64 4.16
CA GLU A 8 -6.03 14.31 3.57
C GLU A 8 -4.53 14.07 3.38
N PRO A 9 -3.97 12.96 3.91
CA PRO A 9 -2.53 12.76 3.85
C PRO A 9 -2.13 12.75 2.40
N ASN A 10 -1.21 13.62 2.04
CA ASN A 10 -0.72 13.69 0.68
C ASN A 10 0.56 12.84 0.54
N VAL A 11 1.10 12.77 -0.67
CA VAL A 11 2.32 12.00 -0.96
C VAL A 11 3.50 12.45 -0.08
N LEU A 12 3.61 13.74 0.25
CA LEU A 12 4.66 14.25 1.14
C LEU A 12 4.50 13.73 2.57
N ASP A 13 3.27 13.58 3.07
CA ASP A 13 3.05 13.01 4.40
C ASP A 13 3.49 11.54 4.47
N LEU A 14 3.35 10.80 3.38
CA LEU A 14 3.82 9.41 3.30
C LEU A 14 5.34 9.32 3.20
N GLU A 15 5.97 10.23 2.46
CA GLU A 15 7.43 10.41 2.42
C GLU A 15 8.03 10.65 3.80
N PHE A 16 7.48 11.62 4.54
CA PHE A 16 7.94 11.94 5.89
C PHE A 16 7.75 10.77 6.87
N ARG A 17 6.82 9.86 6.57
CA ARG A 17 6.60 8.63 7.34
C ARG A 17 7.48 7.46 6.88
N GLY A 18 8.34 7.67 5.89
CA GLY A 18 9.34 6.71 5.42
C GLY A 18 8.95 5.94 4.15
N LEU A 19 7.91 6.35 3.43
CA LEU A 19 7.52 5.74 2.15
C LEU A 19 8.01 6.62 0.99
N ALA A 20 9.19 6.28 0.46
CA ALA A 20 9.89 7.01 -0.59
C ALA A 20 9.20 6.92 -1.98
N LEU A 21 8.02 7.53 -2.13
CA LEU A 21 7.21 7.56 -3.35
C LEU A 21 7.68 8.56 -4.43
N LEU A 22 8.18 9.74 -4.07
CA LEU A 22 8.58 10.86 -4.94
C LEU A 22 9.64 10.47 -5.97
N ASP A 23 10.58 9.63 -5.57
CA ASP A 23 11.65 9.12 -6.44
C ASP A 23 11.35 7.71 -6.98
N SER A 24 10.12 7.24 -6.79
CA SER A 24 9.65 5.93 -7.24
C SER A 24 8.73 6.07 -8.47
N PRO A 25 8.38 4.95 -9.14
CA PRO A 25 7.33 4.95 -10.17
C PRO A 25 5.91 5.01 -9.57
N TRP A 26 5.78 5.02 -8.25
CA TRP A 26 4.50 4.91 -7.56
C TRP A 26 3.98 6.26 -7.13
N SER A 27 2.67 6.44 -7.24
CA SER A 27 1.97 7.53 -6.58
C SER A 27 0.66 7.00 -6.02
N VAL A 28 0.17 7.64 -4.96
CA VAL A 28 -1.12 7.32 -4.35
C VAL A 28 -1.92 8.59 -4.14
N GLN A 29 -3.24 8.46 -4.21
CA GLN A 29 -4.15 9.57 -3.97
C GLN A 29 -5.27 9.11 -3.03
N PHE A 30 -5.62 9.98 -2.10
CA PHE A 30 -6.83 9.81 -1.30
C PHE A 30 -7.95 10.60 -1.95
N ALA A 31 -9.08 9.93 -2.08
CA ALA A 31 -10.28 10.46 -2.70
C ALA A 31 -11.49 10.17 -1.81
N ARG A 32 -12.59 10.88 -2.07
CA ARG A 32 -13.89 10.58 -1.47
C ARG A 32 -14.69 9.72 -2.43
N GLY A 33 -14.95 8.48 -2.01
CA GLY A 33 -15.86 7.58 -2.69
C GLY A 33 -17.34 7.91 -2.43
N THR A 34 -18.21 7.06 -2.96
CA THR A 34 -19.66 7.16 -2.75
C THR A 34 -20.02 7.06 -1.27
N ARG A 35 -21.01 7.88 -0.85
CA ARG A 35 -21.49 7.99 0.54
C ARG A 35 -20.45 8.53 1.54
N GLY A 36 -19.47 9.31 1.07
CA GLY A 36 -18.49 9.97 1.93
C GLY A 36 -17.38 9.07 2.46
N ARG A 37 -17.33 7.81 2.02
CA ARG A 37 -16.29 6.86 2.39
C ARG A 37 -14.96 7.25 1.75
N ARG A 38 -13.86 7.09 2.48
CA ARG A 38 -12.53 7.31 1.90
C ARG A 38 -12.20 6.27 0.85
N ALA A 39 -11.41 6.66 -0.13
CA ALA A 39 -10.85 5.78 -1.13
C ALA A 39 -9.35 6.05 -1.27
N LEU A 40 -8.60 4.99 -1.56
CA LEU A 40 -7.18 5.03 -1.87
C LEU A 40 -7.00 4.57 -3.31
N GLU A 41 -6.45 5.44 -4.13
CA GLU A 41 -6.10 5.17 -5.51
C GLU A 41 -4.60 4.91 -5.60
N VAL A 42 -4.22 3.84 -6.29
CA VAL A 42 -2.82 3.41 -6.44
C VAL A 42 -2.43 3.48 -7.90
N TYR A 43 -1.33 4.18 -8.18
CA TYR A 43 -0.84 4.44 -9.53
C TYR A 43 0.58 3.92 -9.73
N ASN A 44 0.90 3.59 -10.97
CA ASN A 44 2.26 3.35 -11.45
C ASN A 44 2.52 4.16 -12.71
N ASN A 45 3.54 5.02 -12.70
CA ASN A 45 3.88 5.92 -13.80
C ASN A 45 2.64 6.68 -14.34
N GLY A 46 1.81 7.18 -13.42
CA GLY A 46 0.56 7.88 -13.72
C GLY A 46 -0.62 7.01 -14.17
N LEU A 47 -0.45 5.69 -14.32
CA LEU A 47 -1.53 4.76 -14.64
C LEU A 47 -2.21 4.24 -13.37
N LEU A 48 -3.53 4.41 -13.29
CA LEU A 48 -4.34 3.87 -12.19
C LEU A 48 -4.34 2.34 -12.24
N LEU A 49 -3.94 1.69 -11.15
CA LEU A 49 -3.83 0.24 -11.05
C LEU A 49 -4.90 -0.40 -10.17
N ASP A 50 -5.25 0.24 -9.06
CA ASP A 50 -6.26 -0.25 -8.12
C ASP A 50 -6.90 0.91 -7.38
N VAL A 51 -8.13 0.68 -6.93
CA VAL A 51 -8.87 1.58 -6.05
C VAL A 51 -9.41 0.76 -4.89
N MET A 52 -9.04 1.16 -3.68
CA MET A 52 -9.57 0.64 -2.43
C MET A 52 -10.57 1.64 -1.87
N VAL A 53 -11.64 1.13 -1.25
CA VAL A 53 -12.64 1.96 -0.57
C VAL A 53 -12.72 1.51 0.86
N GLU A 54 -12.84 2.47 1.77
CA GLU A 54 -13.03 2.25 3.19
C GLU A 54 -14.21 1.31 3.43
N THR A 55 -13.98 0.31 4.27
CA THR A 55 -14.93 -0.73 4.62
C THR A 55 -14.85 -1.01 6.11
N ALA A 56 -16.00 -1.32 6.72
CA ALA A 56 -16.07 -1.70 8.13
C ALA A 56 -15.39 -3.06 8.39
N PHE A 57 -15.38 -3.94 7.39
CA PHE A 57 -14.75 -5.25 7.45
C PHE A 57 -14.05 -5.56 6.14
N SER A 58 -12.78 -5.97 6.23
CA SER A 58 -12.05 -6.55 5.12
C SER A 58 -11.33 -7.80 5.62
N SER A 59 -11.61 -8.94 4.99
CA SER A 59 -10.81 -10.16 5.15
C SER A 59 -9.51 -10.11 4.33
N HIS A 60 -9.34 -9.09 3.49
CA HIS A 60 -8.21 -8.96 2.58
C HIS A 60 -7.18 -7.99 3.15
N VAL A 61 -6.34 -8.51 4.05
CA VAL A 61 -5.19 -7.78 4.60
C VAL A 61 -4.18 -7.44 3.50
N LEU A 62 -4.01 -8.29 2.48
CA LEU A 62 -3.18 -8.02 1.31
C LEU A 62 -4.05 -7.99 0.05
N ARG A 63 -4.20 -6.81 -0.55
CA ARG A 63 -5.06 -6.57 -1.72
C ARG A 63 -4.26 -6.59 -3.01
N GLY A 64 -3.11 -5.94 -3.04
CA GLY A 64 -2.30 -5.82 -4.24
C GLY A 64 -0.80 -5.78 -3.94
N ALA A 65 -0.02 -6.23 -4.92
CA ALA A 65 1.43 -6.09 -4.94
C ALA A 65 1.92 -6.06 -6.39
N ARG A 66 2.67 -5.02 -6.76
CA ARG A 66 3.15 -4.81 -8.14
C ARG A 66 4.61 -4.35 -8.15
N ARG A 67 5.34 -4.75 -9.20
CA ARG A 67 6.65 -4.20 -9.54
C ARG A 67 6.50 -2.93 -10.35
N GLY A 68 7.45 -2.03 -10.22
CA GLY A 68 7.58 -0.85 -11.04
C GLY A 68 9.06 -0.53 -11.21
N SER A 69 9.37 0.25 -12.24
CA SER A 69 10.69 0.82 -12.41
C SER A 69 10.59 2.29 -12.82
N ARG A 70 11.56 3.06 -12.34
CA ARG A 70 11.81 4.45 -12.76
C ARG A 70 13.32 4.65 -12.80
N ASP A 71 13.82 5.20 -13.90
CA ASP A 71 15.25 5.48 -14.10
C ASP A 71 16.17 4.27 -13.80
N GLY A 72 15.73 3.08 -14.20
CA GLY A 72 16.45 1.82 -13.99
C GLY A 72 16.41 1.27 -12.55
N ARG A 73 15.78 1.98 -11.61
CA ARG A 73 15.58 1.50 -10.24
C ARG A 73 14.27 0.74 -10.13
N HIS A 74 14.37 -0.49 -9.63
CA HIS A 74 13.23 -1.38 -9.43
C HIS A 74 12.68 -1.26 -8.02
N SER A 75 11.36 -1.31 -7.90
CA SER A 75 10.68 -1.38 -6.61
C SER A 75 9.38 -2.16 -6.68
N VAL A 76 8.93 -2.62 -5.52
CA VAL A 76 7.64 -3.27 -5.32
C VAL A 76 6.81 -2.47 -4.34
N LEU A 77 5.62 -2.05 -4.77
CA LEU A 77 4.60 -1.52 -3.89
C LEU A 77 3.60 -2.63 -3.54
N ALA A 78 3.31 -2.78 -2.26
CA ALA A 78 2.26 -3.63 -1.73
C ALA A 78 1.26 -2.80 -0.92
N TRP A 79 -0.01 -3.21 -0.95
CA TRP A 79 -1.09 -2.47 -0.30
C TRP A 79 -2.24 -3.39 0.11
N GLY A 80 -3.02 -2.92 1.09
CA GLY A 80 -4.18 -3.64 1.56
C GLY A 80 -4.92 -2.91 2.67
N HIS A 81 -5.85 -3.62 3.31
CA HIS A 81 -6.55 -3.12 4.49
C HIS A 81 -5.76 -3.47 5.75
N VAL A 82 -5.85 -2.59 6.76
CA VAL A 82 -5.33 -2.89 8.09
C VAL A 82 -5.97 -4.14 8.67
N CYS A 83 -5.27 -4.78 9.61
CA CYS A 83 -5.79 -5.90 10.38
C CYS A 83 -7.03 -5.51 11.18
N ALA A 84 -7.76 -6.49 11.71
CA ALA A 84 -9.00 -6.25 12.46
C ALA A 84 -8.81 -5.36 13.72
N ASP A 85 -7.60 -5.34 14.28
CA ASP A 85 -7.20 -4.49 15.39
C ASP A 85 -6.74 -3.08 14.96
N GLY A 86 -6.79 -2.78 13.66
CA GLY A 86 -6.35 -1.51 13.08
C GLY A 86 -4.84 -1.43 12.80
N SER A 87 -4.06 -2.46 13.11
CA SER A 87 -2.61 -2.48 12.85
C SER A 87 -2.28 -2.77 11.38
N ALA A 88 -1.11 -2.34 10.92
CA ALA A 88 -0.57 -2.83 9.66
C ALA A 88 -0.08 -4.28 9.83
N PRO A 89 -0.21 -5.14 8.81
CA PRO A 89 0.38 -6.47 8.86
C PRO A 89 1.90 -6.39 8.88
N SER A 90 2.54 -7.43 9.43
CA SER A 90 3.96 -7.66 9.16
C SER A 90 4.12 -8.27 7.77
N LEU A 91 5.21 -7.94 7.07
CA LEU A 91 5.40 -8.33 5.67
C LEU A 91 6.69 -9.13 5.48
N THR A 92 6.65 -10.13 4.61
CA THR A 92 7.85 -10.80 4.10
C THR A 92 7.86 -10.89 2.58
N LEU A 93 9.06 -10.88 2.00
CA LEU A 93 9.31 -10.84 0.57
C LEU A 93 9.99 -12.10 0.06
N GLY A 94 9.61 -12.47 -1.17
CA GLY A 94 10.29 -13.52 -1.93
C GLY A 94 10.17 -14.90 -1.28
N ARG A 95 11.07 -15.80 -1.66
CA ARG A 95 11.12 -17.17 -1.13
C ARG A 95 11.91 -17.29 0.16
N ALA A 96 12.89 -16.41 0.36
CA ALA A 96 13.68 -16.34 1.58
C ALA A 96 12.93 -15.72 2.77
N ALA A 97 11.69 -15.27 2.55
CA ALA A 97 10.85 -14.62 3.56
C ALA A 97 11.55 -13.43 4.24
N THR A 98 12.29 -12.63 3.45
CA THR A 98 12.99 -11.46 3.93
C THR A 98 11.98 -10.47 4.53
N PRO A 99 12.13 -10.05 5.80
CA PRO A 99 11.23 -9.07 6.40
C PRO A 99 11.21 -7.76 5.61
N LEU A 100 10.02 -7.25 5.34
CA LEU A 100 9.83 -5.89 4.86
C LEU A 100 9.35 -5.04 6.03
N LEU A 101 10.22 -4.13 6.47
CA LEU A 101 9.90 -3.15 7.49
C LEU A 101 9.18 -1.96 6.85
N GLY A 102 8.35 -1.26 7.63
CA GLY A 102 7.77 0.02 7.20
C GLY A 102 6.46 -0.07 6.43
N ALA A 103 5.58 -1.03 6.77
CA ALA A 103 4.17 -0.91 6.35
C ALA A 103 3.51 0.29 7.07
N ILE A 104 3.04 1.26 6.30
CA ILE A 104 2.49 2.51 6.81
C ILE A 104 0.97 2.46 6.74
N THR A 105 0.30 2.62 7.88
CA THR A 105 -1.16 2.78 7.93
C THR A 105 -1.59 4.16 7.43
N THR A 106 -2.73 4.23 6.77
CA THR A 106 -3.28 5.46 6.20
C THR A 106 -4.76 5.59 6.57
N PRO A 107 -5.33 6.81 6.55
CA PRO A 107 -6.75 7.02 6.82
C PRO A 107 -7.65 6.21 5.89
N GLY A 108 -8.79 5.76 6.40
CA GLY A 108 -9.69 4.84 5.69
C GLY A 108 -9.37 3.36 5.90
N GLY A 109 -8.42 3.06 6.79
CA GLY A 109 -8.10 1.68 7.17
C GLY A 109 -7.29 0.94 6.11
N PHE A 110 -6.38 1.64 5.44
CA PHE A 110 -5.48 1.04 4.46
C PHE A 110 -4.05 1.03 4.98
N TRP A 111 -3.19 0.23 4.36
CA TRP A 111 -1.75 0.31 4.54
C TRP A 111 -1.02 0.23 3.19
N LEU A 112 0.19 0.78 3.17
CA LEU A 112 1.12 0.78 2.04
C LEU A 112 2.50 0.33 2.48
N ALA A 113 3.22 -0.39 1.64
CA ALA A 113 4.63 -0.72 1.88
C ALA A 113 5.40 -0.72 0.55
N LEU A 114 6.58 -0.09 0.56
CA LEU A 114 7.48 -0.01 -0.58
C LEU A 114 8.76 -0.80 -0.27
N ALA A 115 9.18 -1.64 -1.20
CA ALA A 115 10.42 -2.37 -1.14
C ALA A 115 11.27 -2.07 -2.37
N GLU A 116 12.58 -1.92 -2.21
CA GLU A 116 13.51 -1.86 -3.32
C GLU A 116 13.71 -3.25 -3.96
N GLY A 117 13.99 -3.27 -5.27
CA GLY A 117 14.28 -4.49 -6.04
C GLY A 117 13.05 -5.18 -6.66
N ASP A 118 13.24 -6.44 -7.05
CA ASP A 118 12.35 -7.18 -7.97
C ASP A 118 11.68 -8.43 -7.37
N THR A 119 11.41 -8.43 -6.06
CA THR A 119 10.77 -9.58 -5.39
C THR A 119 9.53 -10.09 -6.13
N ASP A 120 9.37 -11.42 -6.20
CA ASP A 120 8.27 -12.09 -6.89
C ASP A 120 7.07 -12.40 -6.02
N ARG A 121 7.19 -12.12 -4.72
CA ARG A 121 6.19 -12.50 -3.74
C ARG A 121 6.17 -11.50 -2.58
N VAL A 122 4.95 -11.24 -2.11
CA VAL A 122 4.68 -10.58 -0.84
C VAL A 122 3.78 -11.50 -0.04
N VAL A 123 4.10 -11.65 1.24
CA VAL A 123 3.24 -12.30 2.23
C VAL A 123 2.97 -11.29 3.33
N ALA A 124 1.70 -11.10 3.66
CA ALA A 124 1.26 -10.31 4.79
C ALA A 124 0.80 -11.24 5.91
N HIS A 125 1.24 -10.98 7.13
CA HIS A 125 0.87 -11.73 8.32
C HIS A 125 0.15 -10.81 9.29
N ALA A 126 -1.09 -11.17 9.61
CA ALA A 126 -1.91 -10.51 10.61
C ALA A 126 -1.56 -11.00 12.02
N PRO A 127 -1.80 -10.20 13.07
CA PRO A 127 -1.53 -10.58 14.46
C PRO A 127 -2.27 -11.84 14.93
N ASP A 128 -3.42 -12.16 14.33
CA ASP A 128 -4.22 -13.34 14.64
C ASP A 128 -3.68 -14.65 14.03
N GLY A 129 -2.53 -14.59 13.33
CA GLY A 129 -1.90 -15.72 12.65
C GLY A 129 -2.39 -15.94 11.22
N THR A 130 -3.41 -15.20 10.77
CA THR A 130 -3.85 -15.23 9.37
C THR A 130 -2.75 -14.66 8.48
N HIS A 131 -2.52 -15.30 7.32
CA HIS A 131 -1.62 -14.74 6.31
C HIS A 131 -2.24 -14.74 4.93
N ALA A 132 -1.90 -13.73 4.16
CA ALA A 132 -2.29 -13.57 2.77
C ALA A 132 -1.04 -13.45 1.90
N ARG A 133 -1.07 -14.07 0.73
CA ARG A 133 0.08 -14.12 -0.17
C ARG A 133 -0.32 -13.70 -1.57
N LEU A 134 0.50 -12.84 -2.18
CA LEU A 134 0.38 -12.50 -3.59
C LEU A 134 1.70 -12.74 -4.33
N ARG A 135 1.56 -13.17 -5.59
CA ARG A 135 2.64 -13.07 -6.57
C ARG A 135 2.71 -11.63 -7.05
N VAL A 136 3.89 -11.03 -6.99
CA VAL A 136 4.11 -9.69 -7.51
C VAL A 136 4.09 -9.75 -9.02
N ARG A 137 3.20 -8.96 -9.62
CA ARG A 137 3.07 -8.84 -11.08
C ARG A 137 3.78 -7.58 -11.56
N ALA A 138 4.16 -7.52 -12.83
CA ALA A 138 4.60 -6.26 -13.43
C ALA A 138 3.47 -5.21 -13.30
N GLY A 139 3.83 -4.02 -12.84
CA GLY A 139 3.21 -2.78 -13.29
C GLY A 139 3.61 -2.64 -14.75
N TRP A 140 2.64 -2.38 -15.62
CA TRP A 140 2.84 -2.50 -17.05
C TRP A 140 4.01 -1.58 -17.49
N SER A 141 5.03 -2.14 -18.15
CA SER A 141 6.01 -1.32 -18.88
C SER A 141 5.40 -1.01 -20.24
N ARG A 142 5.48 0.26 -20.67
CA ARG A 142 5.36 0.57 -22.10
C ARG A 142 6.62 0.11 -22.83
#